data_AF-A0A0S8AKQ6-F1
#
_entry.id   AF-A0A0S8AKQ6-F1
#
_cell.length_a   1.000
_cell.length_b   1.000
_cell.length_c   1.000
_cell.angle_alpha   90.00
_cell.angle_beta   90.00
_cell.angle_gamma   90.00
#
_symmetry.space_group_name_H-M   'P 1'
#
loop_
_entity.id
_entity.type
_entity.pdbx_description
1 polymer ?
#
loop_
_entity_poly.entity_id
_entity_poly.type
_entity_poly.pdbx_seq_one_letter_code
_entity_poly.pdbx_strand_id
1 'polypeptide(L)'
;MSFASADKGPAEITLNADGKKPAMFPHAKHQEKNECATCHHKAVDGKRVPIAEGDTVAKCDTCHNADFANEKLRTFKDIGHGLCKDCHTKKKDEGAPTKCTDCHKK
;
A
#
# COMPACT_ATOMS: atom_id res chain seq x y z
N MET A 1 -12.80 -19.31 7.54
CA MET A 1 -12.27 -19.40 8.92
C MET A 1 -11.22 -18.31 9.04
N SER A 2 -11.00 -17.80 10.26
CA SER A 2 -10.25 -16.57 10.52
C SER A 2 -8.85 -16.53 9.88
N PHE A 3 -8.50 -15.40 9.26
CA PHE A 3 -7.12 -14.93 9.22
C PHE A 3 -6.57 -15.01 10.64
N ALA A 4 -5.61 -15.89 10.90
CA ALA A 4 -5.03 -16.03 12.23
C ALA A 4 -4.58 -14.63 12.70
N SER A 5 -4.99 -14.26 13.91
CA SER A 5 -4.73 -12.93 14.48
C SER A 5 -3.24 -12.67 14.77
N ALA A 6 -2.33 -13.51 14.29
CA ALA A 6 -0.90 -13.46 14.54
C ALA A 6 -0.12 -12.62 13.51
N ASP A 7 -0.65 -12.36 12.31
CA ASP A 7 0.16 -11.87 11.18
C ASP A 7 -0.37 -10.56 10.57
N LYS A 8 -1.06 -9.72 11.35
CA LYS A 8 -1.56 -8.41 10.88
C LYS A 8 -0.44 -7.39 10.59
N GLY A 9 0.83 -7.79 10.72
CA GLY A 9 1.99 -6.91 10.57
C GLY A 9 2.06 -5.83 11.66
N PRO A 10 3.07 -4.95 11.60
CA PRO A 10 3.20 -3.85 12.56
C PRO A 10 2.01 -2.90 12.49
N ALA A 11 1.61 -2.35 13.64
CA ALA A 11 0.50 -1.38 13.71
C ALA A 11 0.84 -0.05 13.01
N GLU A 12 2.11 0.34 13.03
CA GLU A 12 2.66 1.49 12.32
C GLU A 12 3.87 1.05 11.51
N ILE A 13 3.96 1.55 10.29
CA ILE A 13 5.00 1.22 9.33
C ILE A 13 5.53 2.51 8.72
N THR A 14 6.83 2.57 8.48
CA THR A 14 7.43 3.61 7.63
C THR A 14 7.64 3.04 6.24
N LEU A 15 6.84 3.49 5.27
CA LEU A 15 6.96 3.07 3.88
C LEU A 15 8.19 3.72 3.25
N ASN A 16 8.98 2.89 2.55
CA ASN A 16 10.22 3.30 1.89
C ASN A 16 11.16 4.03 2.88
N ALA A 17 11.44 3.40 4.03
CA ALA A 17 12.19 3.97 5.15
C ALA A 17 13.57 4.53 4.74
N ASP A 18 14.27 3.82 3.86
CA ASP A 18 15.59 4.21 3.35
C ASP A 18 15.51 5.22 2.19
N GLY A 19 14.31 5.60 1.77
CA GLY A 19 14.06 6.55 0.70
C GLY A 19 14.23 8.01 1.14
N LYS A 20 14.38 8.92 0.16
CA LYS A 20 14.55 10.37 0.41
C LYS A 20 13.40 11.02 1.19
N LYS A 21 12.20 10.46 1.09
CA LYS A 21 10.97 10.96 1.72
C LYS A 21 10.14 9.75 2.16
N PRO A 22 10.48 9.13 3.30
CA PRO A 22 9.68 8.05 3.83
C PRO A 22 8.26 8.55 4.13
N ALA A 23 7.28 7.64 4.11
CA ALA A 23 5.90 7.96 4.48
C ALA A 23 5.49 7.18 5.73
N MET A 24 4.97 7.88 6.73
CA MET A 24 4.35 7.24 7.88
C MET A 24 3.03 6.61 7.46
N PHE A 25 2.82 5.35 7.84
CA PHE A 25 1.64 4.58 7.51
C PHE A 25 1.07 3.90 8.76
N PRO A 26 -0.05 4.38 9.30
CA PRO A 26 -0.73 3.73 10.42
C PRO A 26 -1.48 2.49 9.90
N HIS A 27 -0.77 1.39 9.69
CA HIS A 27 -1.27 0.17 9.07
C HIS A 27 -2.50 -0.40 9.78
N ALA A 28 -2.48 -0.48 11.11
CA ALA A 28 -3.62 -0.98 11.90
C ALA A 28 -4.90 -0.17 11.63
N LYS A 29 -4.81 1.17 11.55
CA LYS A 29 -5.97 2.03 11.25
C LYS A 29 -6.53 1.80 9.85
N HIS A 30 -5.70 1.38 8.91
CA HIS A 30 -6.18 1.04 7.57
C HIS A 30 -6.87 -0.33 7.56
N GLN A 31 -6.37 -1.30 8.32
CA GLN A 31 -6.99 -2.63 8.48
C GLN A 31 -8.35 -2.57 9.17
N GLU A 32 -8.58 -1.59 10.05
CA GLU A 32 -9.90 -1.36 10.67
C GLU A 32 -10.99 -0.96 9.66
N LYS A 33 -10.59 -0.40 8.51
CA LYS A 33 -11.51 0.19 7.52
C LYS A 33 -11.45 -0.49 6.15
N ASN A 34 -10.50 -1.39 5.93
CA ASN A 34 -10.23 -1.98 4.63
C ASN A 34 -9.80 -3.43 4.76
N GLU A 35 -10.16 -4.22 3.76
CA GLU A 35 -9.69 -5.59 3.61
C GLU A 35 -8.20 -5.63 3.21
N CYS A 36 -7.51 -6.71 3.55
CA CYS A 36 -6.10 -6.91 3.18
C CYS A 36 -5.87 -6.71 1.67
N ALA A 37 -6.84 -7.20 0.87
CA ALA A 37 -6.79 -7.17 -0.58
C ALA A 37 -7.00 -5.77 -1.21
N THR A 38 -7.44 -4.78 -0.42
CA THR A 38 -7.54 -3.39 -0.88
C THR A 38 -6.16 -2.84 -1.25
N CYS A 39 -5.12 -3.27 -0.54
CA CYS A 39 -3.73 -2.85 -0.76
C CYS A 39 -2.88 -3.99 -1.32
N HIS A 40 -2.88 -5.15 -0.65
CA HIS A 40 -2.11 -6.30 -1.08
C HIS A 40 -2.82 -6.98 -2.25
N HIS A 41 -2.12 -7.06 -3.36
CA HIS A 41 -2.67 -7.61 -4.59
C HIS A 41 -1.58 -8.41 -5.28
N LYS A 42 -2.01 -9.25 -6.23
CA LYS A 42 -1.11 -9.97 -7.12
C LYS A 42 -1.41 -9.61 -8.56
N ALA A 43 -0.51 -10.01 -9.46
CA ALA A 43 -0.71 -9.90 -10.88
C ALA A 43 -1.05 -11.29 -11.44
N VAL A 44 -2.16 -11.40 -12.17
CA VAL A 44 -2.52 -12.58 -12.96
C VAL A 44 -2.78 -12.10 -14.38
N ASP A 45 -2.05 -12.65 -15.34
CA ASP A 45 -2.10 -12.25 -16.76
C ASP A 45 -1.95 -10.72 -16.97
N GLY A 46 -1.02 -10.12 -16.21
CA GLY A 46 -0.75 -8.68 -16.25
C GLY A 46 -1.84 -7.79 -15.62
N LYS A 47 -2.86 -8.38 -15.00
CA LYS A 47 -3.95 -7.66 -14.34
C LYS A 47 -3.80 -7.74 -12.83
N ARG A 48 -4.05 -6.61 -12.16
CA ARG A 48 -4.16 -6.54 -10.70
C ARG A 48 -5.37 -7.36 -10.26
N VAL A 49 -5.16 -8.35 -9.40
CA VAL A 49 -6.21 -9.13 -8.76
C VAL A 49 -6.05 -9.13 -7.23
N PRO A 50 -7.14 -9.19 -6.46
CA PRO A 50 -7.11 -9.34 -5.00
C PRO A 50 -6.25 -10.55 -4.58
N ILE A 51 -5.57 -10.45 -3.44
CA ILE A 51 -5.04 -11.64 -2.78
C ILE A 51 -6.19 -12.46 -2.17
N ALA A 52 -6.00 -13.77 -2.09
CA ALA A 52 -6.88 -14.72 -1.43
C ALA A 52 -6.24 -15.26 -0.14
N GLU A 53 -7.03 -15.95 0.68
CA GLU A 53 -6.52 -16.66 1.87
C GLU A 53 -5.42 -17.65 1.46
N GLY A 54 -4.27 -17.58 2.13
CA GLY A 54 -3.08 -18.39 1.82
C GLY A 54 -2.10 -17.77 0.82
N ASP A 55 -2.45 -16.68 0.13
CA ASP A 55 -1.48 -15.92 -0.66
C ASP A 55 -0.45 -15.25 0.26
N THR A 56 0.81 -15.23 -0.18
CA THR A 56 1.88 -14.52 0.53
C THR A 56 1.79 -13.01 0.31
N VAL A 57 1.83 -12.25 1.39
CA VAL A 57 1.97 -10.79 1.33
C VAL A 57 3.44 -10.43 1.09
N ALA A 58 3.72 -9.79 -0.04
CA ALA A 58 5.06 -9.32 -0.40
C ALA A 58 5.19 -7.79 -0.28
N LYS A 59 6.44 -7.31 -0.22
CA LYS A 59 6.74 -5.89 -0.33
C LYS A 59 6.43 -5.39 -1.75
N CYS A 60 6.06 -4.11 -1.86
CA CYS A 60 5.66 -3.52 -3.14
C CYS A 60 6.75 -3.66 -4.21
N ASP A 61 7.99 -3.37 -3.83
CA ASP A 61 9.18 -3.39 -4.70
C ASP A 61 9.62 -4.78 -5.15
N THR A 62 9.09 -5.85 -4.56
CA THR A 62 9.37 -7.21 -5.03
C THR A 62 8.84 -7.42 -6.44
N CYS A 63 7.69 -6.82 -6.78
CA CYS A 63 7.14 -6.83 -8.13
C CYS A 63 7.29 -5.47 -8.82
N HIS A 64 7.05 -4.37 -8.12
CA HIS A 64 7.12 -3.03 -8.65
C HIS A 64 8.55 -2.48 -8.63
N ASN A 65 9.36 -2.99 -9.56
CA ASN A 65 10.77 -2.68 -9.70
C ASN A 65 11.10 -2.23 -11.15
N ALA A 66 12.39 -2.12 -11.47
CA ALA A 66 12.86 -1.70 -12.79
C ALA A 66 12.33 -2.56 -13.95
N ASP A 67 12.02 -3.83 -13.70
CA ASP A 67 11.57 -4.79 -14.71
C ASP A 67 10.04 -4.88 -14.82
N PHE A 68 9.30 -4.15 -13.97
CA PHE A 68 7.84 -4.19 -14.00
C PHE A 68 7.31 -3.67 -15.35
N ALA A 69 6.34 -4.37 -15.94
CA ALA A 69 5.88 -4.08 -17.31
C ALA A 69 5.34 -2.65 -17.48
N ASN A 70 4.69 -2.10 -16.45
CA ASN A 70 4.22 -0.72 -16.46
C ASN A 70 5.26 0.21 -15.83
N GLU A 71 5.91 1.02 -16.67
CA GLU A 71 6.97 1.94 -16.25
C GLU A 71 6.52 2.94 -15.18
N LYS A 72 5.24 3.33 -15.21
CA LYS A 72 4.63 4.25 -14.23
C LYS A 72 4.39 3.62 -12.87
N LEU A 73 4.70 2.34 -12.70
CA LEU A 73 4.53 1.61 -11.45
C LEU A 73 5.85 0.96 -11.00
N ARG A 74 7.00 1.46 -11.45
CA ARG A 74 8.33 0.93 -11.10
C ARG A 74 8.94 1.56 -9.86
N THR A 75 8.39 2.66 -9.36
CA THR A 75 8.96 3.42 -8.23
C THR A 75 8.00 3.47 -7.04
N PHE A 76 8.55 3.44 -5.81
CA PHE A 76 7.76 3.63 -4.58
C PHE A 76 6.91 4.90 -4.59
N LYS A 77 7.42 5.97 -5.20
CA LYS A 77 6.67 7.22 -5.33
C LYS A 77 5.40 7.00 -6.15
N ASP A 78 5.51 6.34 -7.30
CA ASP A 78 4.38 6.20 -8.21
C ASP A 78 3.39 5.15 -7.71
N ILE A 79 3.87 4.06 -7.09
CA ILE A 79 3.02 3.07 -6.41
C ILE A 79 2.25 3.74 -5.26
N GLY A 80 2.97 4.45 -4.38
CA GLY A 80 2.39 5.09 -3.20
C GLY A 80 1.39 6.18 -3.55
N HIS A 81 1.67 7.02 -4.54
CA HIS A 81 0.71 8.03 -4.98
C HIS A 81 -0.44 7.42 -5.80
N GLY A 82 -0.17 6.46 -6.67
CA GLY A 82 -1.22 5.82 -7.48
C GLY A 82 -2.18 4.94 -6.69
N LEU A 83 -1.78 4.44 -5.51
CA LEU A 83 -2.66 3.67 -4.63
C LEU A 83 -3.21 4.52 -3.48
N CYS A 84 -2.32 5.09 -2.65
CA CYS A 84 -2.70 5.74 -1.40
C CYS A 84 -3.33 7.11 -1.66
N LYS A 85 -2.62 7.97 -2.42
CA LYS A 85 -3.10 9.33 -2.69
C LYS A 85 -4.38 9.31 -3.54
N ASP A 86 -4.49 8.41 -4.51
CA ASP A 86 -5.70 8.29 -5.32
C ASP A 86 -6.91 7.85 -4.48
N CYS A 87 -6.74 6.86 -3.60
CA CYS A 87 -7.79 6.45 -2.66
C CYS A 87 -8.19 7.60 -1.73
N HIS A 88 -7.22 8.29 -1.12
CA HIS A 88 -7.49 9.41 -0.24
C HIS A 88 -8.13 10.60 -0.96
N THR A 89 -7.78 10.85 -2.22
CA THR A 89 -8.41 11.91 -3.02
C THR A 89 -9.89 11.63 -3.23
N LYS A 90 -10.26 10.36 -3.45
CA LYS A 90 -11.67 9.93 -3.56
C LYS A 90 -12.41 10.00 -2.23
N LYS A 91 -11.69 9.79 -1.12
CA LYS A 91 -12.21 9.82 0.26
C LYS A 91 -11.92 11.14 0.99
N LYS A 92 -11.59 12.21 0.26
CA LYS A 92 -11.21 13.50 0.85
C LYS A 92 -12.31 14.05 1.77
N ASP A 93 -13.57 13.84 1.39
CA ASP A 93 -14.74 14.33 2.11
C ASP A 93 -15.04 13.48 3.36
N GLU A 94 -14.45 12.28 3.44
CA GLU A 94 -14.43 11.42 4.64
C GLU A 94 -13.25 11.75 5.58
N GLY A 95 -12.49 12.82 5.29
CA GLY A 95 -11.35 13.25 6.09
C GLY A 95 -10.03 12.55 5.78
N ALA A 96 -9.92 11.89 4.62
CA ALA A 96 -8.66 11.26 4.22
C ALA A 96 -7.54 12.29 3.95
N PRO A 97 -6.30 12.06 4.42
CA PRO A 97 -5.22 13.01 4.26
C PRO A 97 -4.74 13.09 2.81
N THR A 98 -4.57 14.29 2.29
CA THR A 98 -4.17 14.53 0.88
C THR A 98 -2.96 15.44 0.73
N LYS A 99 -2.50 16.09 1.81
CA LYS A 99 -1.33 16.98 1.77
C LYS A 99 -0.05 16.16 1.89
N CYS A 100 1.02 16.64 1.26
CA CYS A 100 2.31 15.96 1.24
C CYS A 100 2.84 15.63 2.65
N THR A 101 2.69 16.59 3.58
CA THR A 101 3.19 16.50 4.97
C THR A 101 2.32 15.62 5.86
N ASP A 102 1.12 15.26 5.43
CA ASP A 102 0.25 14.36 6.19
C ASP A 102 0.82 12.92 6.18
N CYS A 103 1.52 12.56 5.10
CA CYS A 103 2.17 11.25 4.93
C CYS A 103 3.70 11.35 5.11
N HIS A 104 4.33 12.35 4.49
CA HIS A 104 5.78 12.57 4.55
C HIS A 104 6.12 13.56 5.65
N LYS A 105 6.16 13.07 6.90
CA LYS A 105 6.60 13.89 8.04
C LYS A 105 8.04 14.36 7.80
N LYS A 106 8.30 15.62 8.16
CA LYS A 106 9.63 16.23 8.12
C LYS A 106 10.48 15.74 9.27
#